data_AF-A0A5A7RET3-F1
#
_entry.id   AF-A0A5A7RET3-F1
#
_cell.length_a   1.000
_cell.length_b   1.000
_cell.length_c   1.000
_cell.angle_alpha   90.00
_cell.angle_beta   90.00
_cell.angle_gamma   90.00
#
_symmetry.space_group_name_H-M   'P 1'
#
loop_
_entity.id
_entity.type
_entity.pdbx_description
1 polymer ?
#
loop_
_entity_poly.entity_id
_entity_poly.type
_entity_poly.pdbx_seq_one_letter_code
_entity_poly.pdbx_strand_id
1 'polypeptide(L)'
;MMGASKKKVWCYSLCLLTSVLVNLLFFSTQHLGKQKQRLTWTQAAAEEAESVARISCSGHGRAYLDGLIIDRKPICECNACYGGPDCSVFSPDCPADADSGDPLFLEPFWGRHMATSAVVIAGWHRMSYTFSDTSPLWITQSRELENHIRRVHVAAANAITEGKYVIFGAGSTQLLGAAVYALSMNLSSPAAVVAASPSYPRKDYMRMNDSERNKNVSAPLDPSNQCS
;
A
#
# COMPACT_ATOMS: atom_id res chain seq x y z
N MET A 1 -49.96 58.83 -7.42
CA MET A 1 -50.57 57.59 -6.88
C MET A 1 -50.44 56.47 -7.91
N MET A 2 -49.53 55.51 -7.74
CA MET A 2 -49.49 54.32 -8.60
C MET A 2 -50.71 53.44 -8.29
N GLY A 3 -51.54 53.16 -9.30
CA GLY A 3 -52.73 52.30 -9.17
C GLY A 3 -52.38 50.90 -8.65
N ALA A 4 -53.32 50.28 -7.92
CA ALA A 4 -53.12 49.03 -7.19
C ALA A 4 -52.50 47.89 -8.04
N SER A 5 -52.81 47.85 -9.35
CA SER A 5 -52.22 46.89 -10.31
C SER A 5 -50.72 47.16 -10.57
N LYS A 6 -50.32 48.42 -10.76
CA LYS A 6 -48.91 48.82 -10.97
C LYS A 6 -48.04 48.55 -9.73
N LYS A 7 -48.62 48.66 -8.52
CA LYS A 7 -47.94 48.28 -7.27
C LYS A 7 -47.66 46.78 -7.17
N LYS A 8 -48.63 45.94 -7.56
CA LYS A 8 -48.46 44.47 -7.58
C LYS A 8 -47.37 44.05 -8.57
N VAL A 9 -47.38 44.59 -9.79
CA VAL A 9 -46.34 44.31 -10.81
C VAL A 9 -44.96 44.74 -10.32
N TRP A 10 -44.85 45.91 -9.67
CA TRP A 10 -43.58 46.37 -9.10
C TRP A 10 -43.08 45.46 -7.96
N CYS A 11 -43.96 45.00 -7.08
CA CYS A 11 -43.63 44.02 -6.05
C CYS A 11 -43.16 42.69 -6.65
N TYR A 12 -43.84 42.15 -7.67
CA TYR A 12 -43.41 40.92 -8.34
C TYR A 12 -42.05 41.07 -9.04
N SER A 13 -41.81 42.20 -9.71
CA SER A 13 -40.50 42.52 -10.29
C SER A 13 -39.41 42.62 -9.23
N LEU A 14 -39.68 43.26 -8.08
CA LEU A 14 -38.72 43.36 -6.98
C LEU A 14 -38.42 41.99 -6.35
N CYS A 15 -39.45 41.14 -6.17
CA CYS A 15 -39.29 39.76 -5.70
C CYS A 15 -38.50 38.88 -6.69
N LEU A 16 -38.72 39.04 -7.99
CA LEU A 16 -37.96 38.32 -9.01
C LEU A 16 -36.50 38.77 -9.04
N LEU A 17 -36.24 40.08 -9.00
CA LEU A 17 -34.87 40.62 -8.98
C LEU A 17 -34.11 40.19 -7.72
N THR A 18 -34.76 40.23 -6.56
CA THR A 18 -34.16 39.75 -5.30
C THR A 18 -33.92 38.24 -5.34
N SER A 19 -34.85 37.44 -5.85
CA SER A 19 -34.66 35.99 -6.03
C SER A 19 -33.50 35.68 -6.97
N VAL A 20 -33.38 36.39 -8.10
CA VAL A 20 -32.27 36.23 -9.04
C VAL A 20 -30.94 36.62 -8.39
N LEU A 21 -30.89 37.74 -7.67
CA LEU A 21 -29.69 38.17 -6.95
C LEU A 21 -29.27 37.18 -5.86
N VAL A 22 -30.22 36.66 -5.07
CA VAL A 22 -29.92 35.65 -4.05
C VAL A 22 -29.43 34.36 -4.68
N ASN A 23 -30.04 33.91 -5.79
CA ASN A 23 -29.55 32.73 -6.51
C ASN A 23 -28.15 32.96 -7.11
N LEU A 24 -27.86 34.12 -7.69
CA LEU A 24 -26.54 34.45 -8.20
C LEU A 24 -25.48 34.53 -7.08
N LEU A 25 -25.85 35.06 -5.92
CA LEU A 25 -25.00 35.06 -4.72
C LEU A 25 -24.79 33.65 -4.17
N PHE A 26 -25.81 32.79 -4.16
CA PHE A 26 -25.66 31.39 -3.78
C PHE A 26 -24.78 30.63 -4.77
N PHE A 27 -24.97 30.81 -6.08
CA PHE A 27 -24.11 30.22 -7.10
C PHE A 27 -22.67 30.70 -7.00
N SER A 28 -22.44 32.01 -6.78
CA SER A 28 -21.09 32.56 -6.65
C SER A 28 -20.43 32.12 -5.35
N THR A 29 -21.12 32.12 -4.21
CA THR A 29 -20.59 31.62 -2.93
C THR A 29 -20.37 30.11 -2.95
N GLN A 30 -21.18 29.33 -3.68
CA GLN A 30 -20.91 27.91 -3.94
C GLN A 30 -19.73 27.72 -4.89
N HIS A 31 -19.50 28.59 -5.87
CA HIS A 31 -18.35 28.51 -6.76
C HIS A 31 -17.04 28.99 -6.12
N LEU A 32 -17.10 30.05 -5.31
CA LEU A 32 -15.97 30.59 -4.54
C LEU A 32 -15.68 29.77 -3.29
N GLY A 33 -16.71 29.23 -2.62
CA GLY A 33 -16.58 28.26 -1.52
C GLY A 33 -16.15 26.88 -2.00
N LYS A 34 -16.37 26.57 -3.29
CA LYS A 34 -15.67 25.54 -4.06
C LYS A 34 -14.44 26.10 -4.79
N GLN A 35 -13.69 27.01 -4.16
CA GLN A 35 -12.24 26.88 -4.23
C GLN A 35 -11.89 25.52 -3.61
N LYS A 36 -12.10 24.47 -4.41
CA LYS A 36 -11.48 23.16 -4.31
C LYS A 36 -10.07 23.48 -3.85
N GLN A 37 -9.69 23.12 -2.62
CA GLN A 37 -8.34 23.41 -2.13
C GLN A 37 -7.37 22.99 -3.23
N ARG A 38 -6.77 23.98 -3.90
CA ARG A 38 -5.89 23.71 -5.02
C ARG A 38 -4.69 23.01 -4.40
N LEU A 39 -4.50 21.74 -4.77
CA LEU A 39 -3.33 20.99 -4.33
C LEU A 39 -2.10 21.84 -4.64
N THR A 40 -1.20 21.97 -3.67
CA THR A 40 0.02 22.77 -3.83
C THR A 40 1.17 21.84 -4.18
N TRP A 41 2.02 21.51 -3.23
CA TRP A 41 3.19 20.66 -3.44
C TRP A 41 2.84 19.21 -3.79
N THR A 42 1.64 18.74 -3.45
CA THR A 42 1.17 17.38 -3.75
C THR A 42 0.65 17.22 -5.17
N GLN A 43 0.40 18.32 -5.90
CA GLN A 43 -0.29 18.28 -7.18
C GLN A 43 0.46 17.41 -8.20
N ALA A 44 1.76 17.64 -8.38
CA ALA A 44 2.56 16.91 -9.36
C ALA A 44 2.60 15.40 -9.09
N ALA A 45 2.83 15.00 -7.83
CA ALA A 45 2.88 13.59 -7.44
C ALA A 45 1.51 12.88 -7.62
N ALA A 46 0.41 13.58 -7.31
CA ALA A 46 -0.93 13.04 -7.53
C ALA A 46 -1.25 12.89 -9.02
N GLU A 47 -0.92 13.89 -9.84
CA GLU A 47 -1.12 13.85 -11.30
C GLU A 47 -0.30 12.74 -11.95
N GLU A 48 0.94 12.54 -11.51
CA GLU A 48 1.82 11.47 -11.98
C GLU A 48 1.24 10.08 -11.64
N ALA A 49 0.86 9.85 -10.39
CA ALA A 49 0.24 8.60 -9.94
C ALA A 49 -1.05 8.28 -10.71
N GLU A 50 -1.94 9.28 -10.89
CA GLU A 50 -3.15 9.11 -11.69
C GLU A 50 -2.85 8.89 -13.18
N SER A 51 -1.77 9.47 -13.72
CA SER A 51 -1.40 9.26 -15.12
C SER A 51 -0.91 7.83 -15.37
N VAL A 52 -0.11 7.26 -14.47
CA VAL A 52 0.38 5.89 -14.57
C VAL A 52 -0.76 4.89 -14.37
N ALA A 53 -1.62 5.10 -13.39
CA ALA A 53 -2.79 4.26 -13.15
C ALA A 53 -3.80 4.25 -14.32
N ARG A 54 -3.76 5.25 -15.21
CA ARG A 54 -4.59 5.32 -16.43
C ARG A 54 -3.98 4.64 -17.65
N ILE A 55 -2.74 4.15 -17.58
CA ILE A 55 -2.13 3.41 -18.68
C ILE A 55 -2.94 2.14 -18.91
N SER A 56 -3.47 1.99 -20.13
CA SER A 56 -4.26 0.83 -20.50
C SER A 56 -3.34 -0.37 -20.77
N CYS A 57 -3.43 -1.38 -19.93
CA CYS A 57 -2.71 -2.66 -20.08
C CYS A 57 -3.68 -3.81 -20.41
N SER A 58 -4.71 -3.51 -21.21
CA SER A 58 -5.68 -4.47 -21.76
C SER A 58 -6.43 -5.36 -20.76
N GLY A 59 -6.42 -5.00 -19.46
CA GLY A 59 -6.96 -5.86 -18.40
C GLY A 59 -6.09 -7.08 -18.06
N HIS A 60 -4.90 -7.17 -18.67
CA HIS A 60 -3.96 -8.27 -18.51
C HIS A 60 -2.59 -7.81 -17.99
N GLY A 61 -2.55 -6.63 -17.37
CA GLY A 61 -1.36 -6.05 -16.76
C GLY A 61 -1.68 -4.74 -16.07
N ARG A 62 -0.63 -4.07 -15.60
CA ARG A 62 -0.69 -2.76 -14.95
C ARG A 62 0.63 -2.03 -15.14
N ALA A 63 0.67 -0.72 -14.89
CA ALA A 63 1.90 0.05 -14.87
C ALA A 63 2.13 0.64 -13.47
N TYR A 64 3.39 0.82 -13.10
CA TYR A 64 3.80 1.40 -11.81
C TYR A 64 4.69 2.62 -12.02
N LEU A 65 4.74 3.49 -10.99
CA LEU A 65 5.53 4.72 -11.03
C LEU A 65 7.03 4.44 -11.19
N ASP A 66 7.49 3.35 -10.61
CA ASP A 66 8.86 2.84 -10.63
C ASP A 66 9.06 1.70 -11.65
N GLY A 67 8.08 1.46 -12.52
CA GLY A 67 8.19 0.48 -13.60
C GLY A 67 9.27 0.85 -14.61
N LEU A 68 9.67 -0.12 -15.44
CA LEU A 68 10.67 0.10 -16.51
C LEU A 68 10.20 1.22 -17.47
N ILE A 69 11.06 2.21 -17.69
CA ILE A 69 10.74 3.37 -18.52
C ILE A 69 11.27 3.17 -19.93
N ILE A 70 10.37 3.22 -20.92
CA ILE A 70 10.69 3.27 -22.35
C ILE A 70 9.98 4.50 -22.94
N ASP A 71 10.69 5.29 -23.75
CA ASP A 71 10.14 6.53 -24.35
C ASP A 71 9.49 7.49 -23.34
N ARG A 72 10.12 7.62 -22.16
CA ARG A 72 9.70 8.48 -21.04
C ARG A 72 8.36 8.08 -20.39
N LYS A 73 7.89 6.85 -20.60
CA LYS A 73 6.71 6.32 -19.93
C LYS A 73 7.00 4.95 -19.31
N PRO A 74 6.45 4.63 -18.13
CA PRO A 74 6.48 3.27 -17.62
C PRO A 74 5.68 2.36 -18.56
N ILE A 75 6.22 1.18 -18.85
CA ILE A 75 5.54 0.16 -19.65
C ILE A 75 4.62 -0.70 -18.79
N CYS A 76 3.73 -1.44 -19.44
CA CYS A 76 2.89 -2.41 -18.77
C CYS A 76 3.71 -3.61 -18.28
N GLU A 77 3.49 -3.99 -17.02
CA GLU A 77 3.88 -5.27 -16.45
C GLU A 77 2.72 -6.25 -16.61
N CYS A 78 2.93 -7.27 -17.45
CA CYS A 78 1.89 -8.20 -17.86
C CYS A 78 1.70 -9.34 -16.87
N ASN A 79 0.47 -9.82 -16.79
CA ASN A 79 0.14 -11.08 -16.14
C ASN A 79 0.80 -12.25 -16.88
N ALA A 80 0.95 -13.38 -16.19
CA ALA A 80 1.52 -14.59 -16.78
C ALA A 80 0.85 -14.93 -18.12
N CYS A 81 1.68 -15.29 -19.10
CA CYS A 81 1.27 -15.65 -20.47
C CYS A 81 0.73 -14.51 -21.35
N TYR A 82 0.79 -13.26 -20.90
CA TYR A 82 0.49 -12.09 -21.72
C TYR A 82 1.76 -11.29 -22.04
N GLY A 83 1.75 -10.64 -23.20
CA GLY A 83 2.85 -9.80 -23.68
C GLY A 83 2.40 -8.71 -24.64
N GLY A 84 3.38 -8.08 -25.29
CA GLY A 84 3.16 -6.86 -26.07
C GLY A 84 3.20 -5.60 -25.20
N PRO A 85 3.20 -4.40 -25.82
CA PRO A 85 3.37 -3.14 -25.10
C PRO A 85 2.23 -2.80 -24.14
N ASP A 86 1.04 -3.39 -24.35
CA ASP A 86 -0.19 -3.18 -23.58
C ASP A 86 -0.76 -4.48 -23.01
N CYS A 87 0.03 -5.56 -22.98
CA CYS A 87 -0.38 -6.89 -22.50
C CYS A 87 -1.57 -7.52 -23.25
N SER A 88 -1.86 -7.10 -24.49
CA SER A 88 -2.97 -7.66 -25.28
C SER A 88 -2.65 -9.01 -25.94
N VAL A 89 -1.37 -9.39 -26.04
CA VAL A 89 -0.94 -10.58 -26.79
C VAL A 89 -0.90 -11.78 -25.86
N PHE A 90 -1.86 -12.69 -26.00
CA PHE A 90 -1.88 -13.96 -25.27
C PHE A 90 -1.00 -15.02 -25.96
N SER A 91 -0.20 -15.73 -25.17
CA SER A 91 0.61 -16.87 -25.62
C SER A 91 -0.09 -18.19 -25.26
N PRO A 92 -0.70 -18.92 -26.21
CA PRO A 92 -1.51 -20.10 -25.91
C PRO A 92 -0.67 -21.31 -25.45
N ASP A 93 0.60 -21.38 -25.86
CA ASP A 93 1.51 -22.46 -25.49
C ASP A 93 2.26 -22.19 -24.17
N CYS A 94 1.94 -21.08 -23.50
CA CYS A 94 2.51 -20.72 -22.21
C CYS A 94 1.88 -21.56 -21.08
N PRO A 95 2.66 -22.32 -20.30
CA PRO A 95 2.14 -23.08 -19.17
C PRO A 95 1.56 -22.14 -18.10
N ALA A 96 0.42 -22.52 -17.54
CA ALA A 96 -0.13 -21.82 -16.39
C ALA A 96 0.80 -21.98 -15.17
N ASP A 97 1.10 -20.86 -14.51
CA ASP A 97 1.86 -20.84 -13.27
C ASP A 97 0.91 -20.57 -12.08
N ALA A 98 0.86 -21.55 -11.18
CA ALA A 98 0.10 -21.48 -9.93
C ALA A 98 0.95 -22.01 -8.75
N ASP A 99 2.28 -21.97 -8.86
CA ASP A 99 3.19 -22.47 -7.82
C ASP A 99 3.27 -21.50 -6.63
N SER A 100 3.24 -20.19 -6.90
CA SER A 100 3.33 -19.15 -5.89
C SER A 100 1.99 -18.89 -5.18
N GLY A 101 2.05 -18.68 -3.86
CA GLY A 101 0.93 -18.16 -3.07
C GLY A 101 0.76 -16.64 -3.15
N ASP A 102 1.09 -16.03 -4.29
CA ASP A 102 1.03 -14.58 -4.51
C ASP A 102 -0.43 -14.09 -4.58
N PRO A 103 -0.89 -13.22 -3.67
CA PRO A 103 -2.30 -12.89 -3.52
C PRO A 103 -2.81 -11.83 -4.52
N LEU A 104 -2.41 -11.89 -5.79
CA LEU A 104 -2.81 -10.94 -6.84
C LEU A 104 -4.34 -10.86 -7.04
N PHE A 105 -5.08 -11.89 -6.61
CA PHE A 105 -6.55 -11.88 -6.62
C PHE A 105 -7.17 -10.76 -5.77
N LEU A 106 -6.41 -10.15 -4.84
CA LEU A 106 -6.86 -9.01 -4.03
C LEU A 106 -6.70 -7.66 -4.74
N GLU A 107 -5.94 -7.58 -5.84
CA GLU A 107 -5.72 -6.32 -6.54
C GLU A 107 -7.02 -5.64 -7.02
N PRO A 108 -8.01 -6.35 -7.62
CA PRO A 108 -9.27 -5.72 -8.04
C PRO A 108 -10.09 -5.14 -6.88
N PHE A 109 -9.88 -5.62 -5.65
CA PHE A 109 -10.46 -4.98 -4.47
C PHE A 109 -9.80 -3.61 -4.25
N TRP A 110 -8.48 -3.55 -4.16
CA TRP A 110 -7.75 -2.29 -3.94
C TRP A 110 -7.94 -1.29 -5.09
N GLY A 111 -8.05 -1.75 -6.34
CA GLY A 111 -8.40 -0.91 -7.49
C GLY A 111 -9.77 -0.22 -7.37
N ARG A 112 -10.73 -0.81 -6.66
CA ARG A 112 -12.03 -0.16 -6.37
C ARG A 112 -11.97 0.81 -5.20
N HIS A 113 -10.91 0.73 -4.38
CA HIS A 113 -10.71 1.52 -3.16
C HIS A 113 -9.56 2.53 -3.26
N MET A 114 -9.10 2.85 -4.48
CA MET A 114 -7.94 3.73 -4.72
C MET A 114 -8.04 5.06 -3.96
N ALA A 115 -9.15 5.77 -4.07
CA ALA A 115 -9.31 7.08 -3.43
C ALA A 115 -9.30 7.01 -1.89
N THR A 116 -9.79 5.91 -1.31
CA THR A 116 -9.87 5.73 0.15
C THR A 116 -8.59 5.17 0.76
N SER A 117 -7.71 4.59 -0.06
CA SER A 117 -6.51 3.89 0.40
C SER A 117 -5.21 4.51 -0.10
N ALA A 118 -5.28 5.49 -1.00
CA ALA A 118 -4.11 6.26 -1.44
C ALA A 118 -3.50 7.04 -0.27
N VAL A 119 -2.17 7.07 -0.22
CA VAL A 119 -1.39 7.82 0.77
C VAL A 119 -0.41 8.72 0.05
N VAL A 120 -0.32 9.97 0.49
CA VAL A 120 0.72 10.90 0.06
C VAL A 120 1.79 10.95 1.14
N ILE A 121 3.02 10.58 0.79
CA ILE A 121 4.16 10.56 1.70
C ILE A 121 5.03 11.79 1.41
N ALA A 122 5.12 12.72 2.37
CA ALA A 122 6.02 13.86 2.25
C ALA A 122 7.49 13.40 2.27
N GLY A 123 8.38 14.10 1.55
CA GLY A 123 9.79 13.71 1.42
C GLY A 123 10.58 13.67 2.74
N TRP A 124 10.09 14.33 3.79
CA TRP A 124 10.69 14.30 5.13
C TRP A 124 10.01 13.32 6.09
N HIS A 125 8.98 12.59 5.63
CA HIS A 125 8.18 11.72 6.50
C HIS A 125 9.06 10.63 7.14
N ARG A 126 9.10 10.65 8.48
CA ARG A 126 9.78 9.64 9.32
C ARG A 126 11.27 9.43 8.99
N MET A 127 12.02 10.50 8.72
CA MET A 127 13.49 10.43 8.57
C MET A 127 14.25 10.01 9.84
N SER A 128 13.63 10.14 11.02
CA SER A 128 14.22 9.69 12.29
C SER A 128 14.21 8.16 12.40
N TYR A 129 15.24 7.58 13.02
CA TYR A 129 15.26 6.16 13.42
C TYR A 129 14.18 5.83 14.47
N THR A 130 13.67 6.85 15.14
CA THR A 130 12.73 6.68 16.26
C THR A 130 11.42 7.40 16.01
N PHE A 131 10.36 6.85 16.58
CA PHE A 131 9.10 7.54 16.79
C PHE A 131 9.24 8.47 18.00
N SER A 132 8.42 9.52 18.06
CA SER A 132 8.42 10.50 19.16
C SER A 132 7.82 9.96 20.47
N ASP A 133 7.60 8.65 20.57
CA ASP A 133 7.05 8.01 21.77
C ASP A 133 8.18 7.73 22.77
N THR A 134 7.85 7.83 24.06
CA THR A 134 8.83 7.76 25.14
C THR A 134 9.05 6.35 25.67
N SER A 135 8.25 5.38 25.25
CA SER A 135 8.43 4.00 25.74
C SER A 135 9.29 3.13 24.83
N PRO A 136 10.04 2.19 25.44
CA PRO A 136 11.04 1.38 24.73
C PRO A 136 10.49 0.56 23.57
N LEU A 137 9.20 0.17 23.59
CA LEU A 137 8.61 -0.62 22.50
C LEU A 137 8.06 0.26 21.37
N TRP A 138 7.60 1.47 21.69
CA TRP A 138 6.94 2.38 20.75
C TRP A 138 7.91 3.38 20.15
N ILE A 139 9.14 3.45 20.66
CA ILE A 139 10.24 4.20 20.03
C ILE A 139 10.62 3.64 18.66
N THR A 140 10.37 2.34 18.39
CA THR A 140 10.74 1.66 17.14
C THR A 140 9.55 1.30 16.25
N GLN A 141 8.31 1.55 16.70
CA GLN A 141 7.10 1.07 16.01
C GLN A 141 5.96 2.09 16.04
N SER A 142 5.11 2.06 15.00
CA SER A 142 3.94 2.93 14.91
C SER A 142 2.83 2.48 15.86
N ARG A 143 2.56 3.27 16.90
CA ARG A 143 1.42 3.07 17.81
C ARG A 143 0.07 3.08 17.09
N GLU A 144 -0.10 3.97 16.10
CA GLU A 144 -1.34 3.99 15.33
C GLU A 144 -1.53 2.72 14.51
N LEU A 145 -0.46 2.14 13.94
CA LEU A 145 -0.57 0.88 13.23
C LEU A 145 -0.95 -0.27 14.19
N GLU A 146 -0.37 -0.30 15.39
CA GLU A 146 -0.74 -1.28 16.43
C GLU A 146 -2.23 -1.18 16.79
N ASN A 147 -2.73 0.04 17.00
CA ASN A 147 -4.16 0.28 17.28
C ASN A 147 -5.06 -0.28 16.16
N HIS A 148 -4.68 -0.06 14.89
CA HIS A 148 -5.44 -0.57 13.75
C HIS A 148 -5.40 -2.10 13.65
N ILE A 149 -4.23 -2.71 13.87
CA ILE A 149 -4.08 -4.18 13.91
C ILE A 149 -5.00 -4.79 14.97
N ARG A 150 -5.02 -4.22 16.18
CA ARG A 150 -5.90 -4.68 17.26
C ARG A 150 -7.38 -4.57 16.87
N ARG A 151 -7.79 -3.45 16.26
CA ARG A 151 -9.17 -3.25 15.77
C ARG A 151 -9.54 -4.27 14.68
N VAL A 152 -8.63 -4.57 13.76
CA VAL A 152 -8.85 -5.60 12.73
C VAL A 152 -9.09 -6.97 13.38
N HIS A 153 -8.29 -7.35 14.38
CA HIS A 153 -8.49 -8.63 15.08
C HIS A 153 -9.81 -8.70 15.87
N VAL A 154 -10.24 -7.59 16.47
CA VAL A 154 -11.56 -7.49 17.11
C VAL A 154 -12.67 -7.64 16.08
N ALA A 155 -12.60 -6.92 14.96
CA ALA A 155 -13.62 -6.95 13.92
C ALA A 155 -13.71 -8.32 13.21
N ALA A 156 -12.57 -8.97 12.96
CA ALA A 156 -12.50 -10.29 12.35
C ALA A 156 -12.76 -11.43 13.34
N ALA A 157 -12.78 -11.13 14.65
CA ALA A 157 -12.91 -12.11 15.74
C ALA A 157 -11.95 -13.31 15.61
N ASN A 158 -10.72 -13.07 15.12
CA ASN A 158 -9.78 -14.12 14.74
C ASN A 158 -8.55 -14.25 15.66
N ALA A 159 -8.34 -13.33 16.61
CA ALA A 159 -7.25 -13.41 17.57
C ALA A 159 -7.54 -12.64 18.87
N ILE A 160 -7.03 -13.15 20.00
CA ILE A 160 -7.05 -12.44 21.30
C ILE A 160 -5.78 -11.60 21.41
N THR A 161 -5.93 -10.27 21.42
CA THR A 161 -4.80 -9.34 21.50
C THR A 161 -4.64 -8.69 22.89
N GLU A 162 -5.64 -8.81 23.76
CA GLU A 162 -5.62 -8.24 25.12
C GLU A 162 -4.46 -8.82 25.95
N GLY A 163 -3.72 -7.94 26.63
CA GLY A 163 -2.55 -8.33 27.42
C GLY A 163 -1.38 -8.93 26.61
N LYS A 164 -1.34 -8.76 25.28
CA LYS A 164 -0.26 -9.23 24.40
C LYS A 164 0.56 -8.08 23.86
N TYR A 165 1.88 -8.29 23.75
CA TYR A 165 2.76 -7.42 22.97
C TYR A 165 2.57 -7.66 21.47
N VAL A 166 2.61 -6.59 20.68
CA VAL A 166 2.60 -6.64 19.22
C VAL A 166 3.98 -6.19 18.74
N ILE A 167 4.59 -7.01 17.88
CA ILE A 167 5.93 -6.77 17.33
C ILE A 167 5.83 -6.87 15.80
N PHE A 168 6.34 -5.87 15.11
CA PHE A 168 6.41 -5.77 13.67
C PHE A 168 7.71 -6.40 13.16
N GLY A 169 7.62 -7.06 12.02
CA GLY A 169 8.77 -7.55 11.29
C GLY A 169 8.55 -7.39 9.79
N ALA A 170 9.63 -7.46 9.04
CA ALA A 170 9.64 -7.52 7.58
C ALA A 170 9.11 -8.89 7.12
N GLY A 171 7.79 -9.03 7.20
CA GLY A 171 7.08 -10.28 6.96
C GLY A 171 7.15 -11.27 8.12
N SER A 172 6.21 -12.23 8.12
CA SER A 172 6.17 -13.32 9.10
C SER A 172 7.43 -14.18 9.07
N THR A 173 8.16 -14.17 7.95
CA THR A 173 9.45 -14.84 7.80
C THR A 173 10.47 -14.39 8.83
N GLN A 174 10.64 -13.08 9.01
CA GLN A 174 11.56 -12.55 10.00
C GLN A 174 11.08 -12.90 11.43
N LEU A 175 9.78 -12.74 11.69
CA LEU A 175 9.19 -12.96 13.01
C LEU A 175 9.31 -14.40 13.50
N LEU A 176 9.09 -15.37 12.61
CA LEU A 176 9.25 -16.79 12.94
C LEU A 176 10.71 -17.13 13.29
N GLY A 177 11.70 -16.56 12.58
CA GLY A 177 13.12 -16.72 12.92
C GLY A 177 13.46 -16.07 14.27
N ALA A 178 12.95 -14.86 14.51
CA ALA A 178 13.11 -14.16 15.79
C ALA A 178 12.48 -14.92 16.95
N ALA A 179 11.31 -15.54 16.73
CA ALA A 179 10.63 -16.36 17.74
C ALA A 179 11.42 -17.62 18.10
N VAL A 180 11.93 -18.35 17.10
CA VAL A 180 12.81 -19.52 17.33
C VAL A 180 14.06 -19.11 18.11
N TYR A 181 14.69 -18.00 17.72
CA TYR A 181 15.86 -17.47 18.41
C TYR A 181 15.54 -17.12 19.88
N ALA A 182 14.52 -16.30 20.13
CA ALA A 182 14.13 -15.86 21.46
C ALA A 182 13.78 -17.04 22.39
N LEU A 183 13.12 -18.07 21.86
CA LEU A 183 12.79 -19.29 22.61
C LEU A 183 14.01 -20.18 22.89
N SER A 184 15.09 -20.04 22.12
CA SER A 184 16.31 -20.85 22.25
C SER A 184 17.42 -20.19 23.06
N MET A 185 17.35 -18.87 23.32
CA MET A 185 18.45 -18.07 23.89
C MET A 185 19.05 -18.60 25.19
N ASN A 186 18.26 -19.27 26.03
CA ASN A 186 18.67 -19.71 27.37
C ASN A 186 18.63 -21.23 27.54
N LEU A 187 18.71 -21.98 26.44
CA LEU A 187 18.73 -23.45 26.50
C LEU A 187 20.16 -23.96 26.64
N SER A 188 20.35 -24.99 27.45
CA SER A 188 21.63 -25.68 27.62
C SER A 188 22.01 -26.58 26.45
N SER A 189 21.07 -26.79 25.51
CA SER A 189 21.25 -27.60 24.31
C SER A 189 20.39 -27.04 23.16
N PRO A 190 20.71 -27.36 21.89
CA PRO A 190 19.94 -26.87 20.75
C PRO A 190 18.45 -27.23 20.83
N ALA A 191 17.57 -26.25 20.54
CA ALA A 191 16.14 -26.49 20.47
C ALA A 191 15.78 -27.36 19.24
N ALA A 192 14.93 -28.36 19.44
CA ALA A 192 14.30 -29.07 18.33
C ALA A 192 13.14 -28.24 17.78
N VAL A 193 13.25 -27.78 16.53
CA VAL A 193 12.17 -27.07 15.82
C VAL A 193 11.45 -28.05 14.91
N VAL A 194 10.18 -28.32 15.19
CA VAL A 194 9.37 -29.32 14.49
C VAL A 194 8.01 -28.76 14.07
N ALA A 195 7.44 -29.33 13.01
CA ALA A 195 6.09 -29.04 12.54
C ALA A 195 5.40 -30.33 12.09
N ALA A 196 4.08 -30.43 12.32
CA ALA A 196 3.30 -31.58 11.88
C ALA A 196 3.20 -31.63 10.35
N SER A 197 3.30 -32.82 9.76
CA SER A 197 3.22 -33.04 8.31
C SER A 197 1.75 -33.13 7.85
N PRO A 198 1.38 -32.56 6.68
CA PRO A 198 2.21 -31.73 5.79
C PRO A 198 2.41 -30.32 6.36
N SER A 199 3.64 -29.79 6.23
CA SER A 199 4.01 -28.47 6.74
C SER A 199 4.50 -27.55 5.61
N TYR A 200 4.53 -26.24 5.90
CA TYR A 200 5.02 -25.26 4.94
C TYR A 200 6.51 -25.50 4.63
N PRO A 201 6.86 -25.85 3.38
CA PRO A 201 8.21 -26.25 3.02
C PRO A 201 9.09 -25.03 2.78
N ARG A 202 9.53 -24.35 3.85
CA ARG A 202 10.53 -23.28 3.69
C ARG A 202 11.93 -23.85 3.71
N LYS A 203 12.59 -23.87 2.55
CA LYS A 203 14.00 -24.28 2.39
C LYS A 203 14.94 -23.48 3.30
N ASP A 204 14.61 -22.22 3.62
CA ASP A 204 15.46 -21.37 4.47
C ASP A 204 15.40 -21.68 5.97
N TYR A 205 14.30 -22.26 6.48
CA TYR A 205 14.27 -22.72 7.88
C TYR A 205 15.13 -23.97 8.09
N MET A 206 15.17 -24.85 7.08
CA MET A 206 16.06 -26.01 7.09
C MET A 206 17.53 -25.57 7.02
N ARG A 207 17.84 -24.47 6.32
CA ARG A 207 19.22 -23.99 6.14
C ARG A 207 19.81 -23.29 7.38
N MET A 208 18.98 -22.73 8.26
CA MET A 208 19.45 -22.23 9.57
C MET A 208 20.10 -23.34 10.41
N ASN A 209 19.65 -24.60 10.26
CA ASN A 209 20.29 -25.75 10.91
C ASN A 209 21.59 -26.22 10.22
N ASP A 210 21.80 -25.89 8.94
CA ASP A 210 23.01 -26.27 8.19
C ASP A 210 24.12 -25.22 8.27
N SER A 211 23.81 -23.93 8.45
CA SER A 211 24.85 -22.91 8.63
C SER A 211 25.64 -23.08 9.93
N GLU A 212 25.06 -23.71 10.95
CA GLU A 212 25.80 -24.08 12.17
C GLU A 212 26.64 -25.35 11.99
N ARG A 213 26.28 -26.22 11.04
CA ARG A 213 27.06 -27.42 10.68
C ARG A 213 28.30 -27.07 9.86
N ASN A 214 28.25 -25.99 9.06
CA ASN A 214 29.32 -25.59 8.14
C ASN A 214 30.36 -24.60 8.70
N LYS A 215 30.31 -24.24 10.00
CA LYS A 215 31.39 -23.43 10.62
C LYS A 215 32.72 -24.20 10.79
N ASN A 216 32.72 -25.52 10.53
CA ASN A 216 33.91 -26.37 10.65
C ASN A 216 34.54 -26.77 9.31
N VAL A 217 34.15 -26.17 8.19
CA VAL A 217 34.83 -26.39 6.90
C VAL A 217 35.43 -25.08 6.43
N SER A 218 36.73 -24.91 6.71
CA SER A 218 37.57 -23.94 6.03
C SER A 218 37.58 -24.25 4.54
N ALA A 219 36.79 -23.50 3.76
CA ALA A 219 36.90 -23.53 2.31
C ALA A 219 38.21 -22.83 1.89
N PRO A 220 39.03 -23.43 1.00
CA PRO A 220 40.17 -22.72 0.42
C PRO A 220 39.67 -21.56 -0.44
N LEU A 221 40.32 -20.40 -0.31
CA LEU A 221 40.09 -19.23 -1.16
C LEU A 221 40.48 -19.58 -2.61
N ASP A 222 39.51 -19.54 -3.52
CA ASP A 222 39.74 -19.57 -4.97
C ASP A 222 40.21 -18.18 -5.44
N PRO A 223 41.41 -18.04 -6.04
CA PRO A 223 41.93 -16.74 -6.48
C PRO A 223 41.23 -16.15 -7.71
N SER A 224 40.24 -16.81 -8.30
CA SER A 224 39.68 -16.41 -9.60
C SER A 224 38.52 -15.39 -9.54
N ASN A 225 38.06 -14.97 -8.36
CA ASN A 225 36.97 -13.99 -8.23
C ASN A 225 37.43 -12.56 -7.86
N GLN A 226 38.48 -12.08 -8.52
CA GLN A 226 38.70 -10.64 -8.69
C GLN A 226 38.23 -10.23 -10.08
N CYS A 227 37.01 -9.72 -10.17
CA CYS A 227 36.57 -8.99 -11.35
C CYS A 227 36.71 -7.48 -11.11
N SER A 228 37.27 -6.84 -12.14
CA SER A 228 37.52 -5.42 -12.32
C SER A 228 36.27 -4.54 -12.31
#